data_AF-A0A9P8GSJ7-F1
#
_entry.id   AF-A0A9P8GSJ7-F1
#
_cell.length_a   1.000
_cell.length_b   1.000
_cell.length_c   1.000
_cell.angle_alpha   90.00
_cell.angle_beta   90.00
_cell.angle_gamma   90.00
#
_symmetry.space_group_name_H-M   'P 1'
#
loop_
_entity.id
_entity.type
_entity.pdbx_description
1 polymer ?
#
loop_
_entity_poly.entity_id
_entity_poly.type
_entity_poly.pdbx_seq_one_letter_code
_entity_poly.pdbx_strand_id
1 'polypeptide(L)'
;MDIRVLRSDDIPHVQQTNITNLPENYFCKYYMYHAMSWPQLSYVAVDVSRPQKTPYDPPKIVGYVLAKMEEEPSDGIQHGHITSLSVMRTHRRLGLAEKLMRQSQRAMAETYGAKYVSLHVRVSNKAALALYRDTLGFKVDGTEAKYYADGEDAYGMKMNLDHLKPKPGDWDDEDFKPEETSGDADEGDAVGSLGNNKEEQELLKKVKVGRGLGVGELVEKNDSAA
;
A
#
# COMPACT_ATOMS: atom_id res chain seq x y z
N MET A 1 21.62 -4.26 1.65
CA MET A 1 20.15 -4.50 1.63
C MET A 1 19.58 -3.57 0.58
N ASP A 2 18.97 -4.14 -0.44
CA ASP A 2 18.25 -3.40 -1.47
C ASP A 2 16.84 -3.10 -0.99
N ILE A 3 16.26 -1.97 -1.39
CA ILE A 3 14.87 -1.60 -1.10
C ILE A 3 14.18 -1.34 -2.41
N ARG A 4 13.12 -2.10 -2.67
CA ARG A 4 12.35 -2.02 -3.91
C ARG A 4 10.89 -2.29 -3.67
N VAL A 5 10.07 -1.94 -4.66
CA VAL A 5 8.63 -2.25 -4.67
C VAL A 5 8.41 -3.76 -4.56
N LEU A 6 7.37 -4.15 -3.82
CA LEU A 6 6.91 -5.53 -3.67
C LEU A 6 6.45 -6.08 -5.02
N ARG A 7 6.88 -7.30 -5.36
CA ARG A 7 6.40 -8.04 -6.53
C ARG A 7 5.54 -9.21 -6.08
N SER A 8 4.64 -9.67 -6.94
CA SER A 8 3.76 -10.81 -6.64
C SER A 8 4.54 -12.07 -6.24
N ASP A 9 5.71 -12.31 -6.86
CA ASP A 9 6.57 -13.45 -6.56
C ASP A 9 7.25 -13.36 -5.17
N ASP A 10 7.29 -12.16 -4.58
CA ASP A 10 7.81 -11.97 -3.21
C ASP A 10 6.80 -12.40 -2.14
N ILE A 11 5.51 -12.53 -2.48
CA ILE A 11 4.41 -12.72 -1.51
C ILE A 11 4.65 -13.92 -0.56
N PRO A 12 5.04 -15.12 -1.03
CA PRO A 12 5.31 -16.24 -0.11
C PRO A 12 6.42 -15.93 0.90
N HIS A 13 7.42 -15.14 0.49
CA HIS A 13 8.57 -14.76 1.31
C HIS A 13 8.24 -13.63 2.29
N VAL A 14 7.39 -12.70 1.86
CA VAL A 14 6.80 -11.67 2.72
C VAL A 14 5.93 -12.31 3.79
N GLN A 15 5.06 -13.25 3.41
CA GLN A 15 4.21 -14.00 4.35
C GLN A 15 5.06 -14.79 5.35
N GLN A 16 6.11 -15.49 4.90
CA GLN A 16 7.04 -16.16 5.81
C GLN A 16 7.71 -15.18 6.78
N THR A 17 8.06 -13.98 6.31
CA THR A 17 8.65 -12.92 7.15
C THR A 17 7.64 -12.40 8.18
N ASN A 18 6.37 -12.27 7.82
CA ASN A 18 5.27 -11.91 8.73
C ASN A 18 5.11 -12.94 9.84
N ILE A 19 4.92 -14.22 9.49
CA ILE A 19 4.76 -15.34 10.43
C ILE A 19 5.92 -15.44 11.42
N THR A 20 7.14 -15.15 10.96
CA THR A 20 8.34 -15.23 11.80
C THR A 20 8.43 -14.08 12.81
N ASN A 21 7.82 -12.92 12.52
CA ASN A 21 8.05 -11.69 13.28
C ASN A 21 6.82 -11.17 14.04
N LEU A 22 5.60 -11.53 13.61
CA LEU A 22 4.36 -10.94 14.10
C LEU A 22 3.31 -12.03 14.44
N PRO A 23 2.52 -11.84 15.51
CA PRO A 23 1.40 -12.71 15.80
C PRO A 23 0.19 -12.45 14.88
N GLU A 24 0.07 -11.25 14.30
CA GLU A 24 -0.99 -10.92 13.33
C GLU A 24 -0.63 -11.46 11.94
N ASN A 25 -1.31 -12.55 11.55
CA ASN A 25 -1.09 -13.30 10.33
C ASN A 25 -2.28 -13.22 9.37
N TYR A 26 -2.02 -13.45 8.08
CA TYR A 26 -3.02 -13.32 7.02
C TYR A 26 -2.88 -14.42 5.97
N PHE A 27 -4.01 -14.76 5.34
CA PHE A 27 -4.01 -15.63 4.16
C PHE A 27 -3.28 -14.98 2.99
N CYS A 28 -2.67 -15.81 2.13
CA CYS A 28 -1.99 -15.36 0.90
C CYS A 28 -2.88 -14.45 0.03
N LYS A 29 -4.18 -14.75 -0.03
CA LYS A 29 -5.20 -13.94 -0.72
C LYS A 29 -5.18 -12.47 -0.29
N TYR A 30 -4.95 -12.19 0.98
CA TYR A 30 -4.93 -10.82 1.50
C TYR A 30 -3.69 -10.03 1.04
N TYR A 31 -2.54 -10.69 0.94
CA TYR A 31 -1.34 -10.10 0.34
C TYR A 31 -1.53 -9.82 -1.15
N MET A 32 -2.13 -10.78 -1.89
CA MET A 32 -2.45 -10.60 -3.31
C MET A 32 -3.40 -9.42 -3.53
N TYR A 33 -4.42 -9.27 -2.69
CA TYR A 33 -5.33 -8.12 -2.73
C TYR A 33 -4.57 -6.79 -2.60
N HIS A 34 -3.63 -6.66 -1.65
CA HIS A 34 -2.81 -5.45 -1.54
C HIS A 34 -1.94 -5.21 -2.78
N ALA A 35 -1.27 -6.26 -3.26
CA ALA A 35 -0.37 -6.17 -4.40
C ALA A 35 -1.10 -5.80 -5.71
N MET A 36 -2.34 -6.24 -5.88
CA MET A 36 -3.15 -5.96 -7.07
C MET A 36 -3.91 -4.64 -6.98
N SER A 37 -4.40 -4.26 -5.79
CA SER A 37 -5.15 -3.01 -5.61
C SER A 37 -4.23 -1.78 -5.54
N TRP A 38 -3.09 -1.90 -4.85
CA TRP A 38 -2.16 -0.79 -4.63
C TRP A 38 -0.69 -1.19 -4.85
N PRO A 39 -0.31 -1.56 -6.10
CA PRO A 39 1.01 -2.11 -6.40
C PRO A 39 2.18 -1.16 -6.05
N GLN A 40 1.95 0.15 -5.98
CA GLN A 40 2.98 1.17 -5.72
C GLN A 40 3.30 1.35 -4.23
N LEU A 41 2.45 0.85 -3.32
CA LEU A 41 2.51 1.24 -1.90
C LEU A 41 3.35 0.30 -1.03
N SER A 42 3.49 -0.94 -1.44
CA SER A 42 4.18 -1.97 -0.64
C SER A 42 5.61 -2.16 -1.11
N TYR A 43 6.55 -2.25 -0.15
CA TYR A 43 7.99 -2.35 -0.43
C TYR A 43 8.60 -3.50 0.35
N VAL A 44 9.70 -4.02 -0.17
CA VAL A 44 10.50 -5.09 0.44
C VAL A 44 11.96 -4.68 0.58
N ALA A 45 12.58 -5.14 1.65
CA ALA A 45 14.02 -5.08 1.86
C ALA A 45 14.62 -6.46 1.55
N VAL A 46 15.54 -6.50 0.60
CA VAL A 46 16.14 -7.73 0.06
C VAL A 46 17.62 -7.82 0.42
N ASP A 47 18.05 -8.98 0.91
CA ASP A 47 19.46 -9.30 1.01
C ASP A 47 20.00 -9.80 -0.34
N VAL A 48 20.54 -8.86 -1.11
CA VAL A 48 21.18 -9.11 -2.41
C VAL A 48 22.56 -9.75 -2.29
N SER A 49 23.15 -9.76 -1.09
CA SER A 49 24.47 -10.37 -0.86
C SER A 49 24.40 -11.87 -0.60
N ARG A 50 23.20 -12.41 -0.34
CA ARG A 50 22.99 -13.83 -0.13
C ARG A 50 23.37 -14.61 -1.41
N PRO A 51 24.34 -15.54 -1.34
CA PRO A 51 24.68 -16.36 -2.49
C PRO A 51 23.50 -17.27 -2.88
N GLN A 52 23.22 -17.35 -4.18
CA GLN A 52 22.25 -18.30 -4.71
C GLN A 52 22.81 -19.71 -4.58
N LYS A 53 22.08 -20.59 -3.88
CA LYS A 53 22.44 -22.01 -3.78
C LYS A 53 21.90 -22.80 -4.96
N THR A 54 20.74 -22.39 -5.47
CA THR A 54 20.11 -22.97 -6.65
C THR A 54 19.70 -21.87 -7.63
N PRO A 55 19.53 -22.17 -8.93
CA PRO A 55 19.03 -21.21 -9.91
C PRO A 55 17.60 -20.71 -9.61
N TYR A 56 16.86 -21.42 -8.77
CA TYR A 56 15.49 -21.11 -8.38
C TYR A 56 15.39 -20.44 -7.01
N ASP A 57 16.53 -20.10 -6.39
CA ASP A 57 16.55 -19.47 -5.09
C ASP A 57 15.84 -18.10 -5.17
N PRO A 58 14.76 -17.91 -4.39
CA PRO A 58 14.04 -16.66 -4.40
C PRO A 58 14.84 -15.55 -3.72
N PRO A 59 14.51 -14.27 -4.00
CA PRO A 59 15.07 -13.13 -3.29
C PRO A 59 14.90 -13.29 -1.78
N LYS A 60 15.98 -13.08 -1.02
CA LYS A 60 15.90 -13.17 0.44
C LYS A 60 15.29 -11.91 1.01
N ILE A 61 13.97 -11.94 1.23
CA ILE A 61 13.26 -10.89 1.95
C ILE A 61 13.70 -10.91 3.42
N VAL A 62 14.16 -9.75 3.91
CA VAL A 62 14.55 -9.53 5.32
C VAL A 62 13.69 -8.50 6.03
N GLY A 63 12.83 -7.81 5.29
CA GLY A 63 11.81 -6.92 5.83
C GLY A 63 10.85 -6.48 4.74
N TYR A 64 9.69 -5.98 5.14
CA TYR A 64 8.67 -5.50 4.21
C TYR A 64 7.78 -4.47 4.91
N VAL A 65 7.14 -3.64 4.10
CA VAL A 65 5.95 -2.84 4.46
C VAL A 65 4.83 -3.22 3.51
N LEU A 66 3.68 -3.60 4.09
CA LEU A 66 2.44 -3.89 3.38
C LEU A 66 1.48 -2.76 3.69
N ALA A 67 1.03 -2.07 2.64
CA ALA A 67 0.28 -0.84 2.73
C ALA A 67 -0.88 -0.81 1.75
N LYS A 68 -1.94 -0.09 2.12
CA LYS A 68 -3.14 0.12 1.31
C LYS A 68 -3.60 1.57 1.38
N MET A 69 -4.52 1.94 0.49
CA MET A 69 -5.38 3.11 0.71
C MET A 69 -6.61 2.68 1.52
N GLU A 70 -7.14 3.56 2.35
CA GLU A 70 -8.41 3.31 3.01
C GLU A 70 -9.55 3.46 2.00
N GLU A 71 -10.36 2.40 1.85
CA GLU A 71 -11.44 2.35 0.86
C GLU A 71 -12.70 3.09 1.33
N GLU A 72 -12.98 3.03 2.64
CA GLU A 72 -14.14 3.67 3.26
C GLU A 72 -13.69 4.60 4.40
N PRO A 73 -13.11 5.78 4.11
CA PRO A 73 -12.67 6.72 5.14
C PRO A 73 -13.87 7.22 5.97
N SER A 74 -13.83 7.00 7.28
CA SER A 74 -14.89 7.46 8.20
C SER A 74 -15.01 8.99 8.27
N ASP A 75 -13.92 9.70 8.04
CA ASP A 75 -13.83 11.16 8.00
C ASP A 75 -14.01 11.74 6.57
N GLY A 76 -14.21 10.88 5.56
CA GLY A 76 -14.29 11.27 4.16
C GLY A 76 -12.96 11.76 3.56
N ILE A 77 -11.83 11.60 4.27
CA ILE A 77 -10.53 12.08 3.83
C ILE A 77 -9.72 10.91 3.28
N GLN A 78 -9.29 11.00 2.02
CA GLN A 78 -8.42 9.99 1.42
C GLN A 78 -7.08 9.89 2.15
N HIS A 79 -6.78 8.71 2.70
CA HIS A 79 -5.57 8.45 3.45
C HIS A 79 -5.07 7.02 3.24
N GLY A 80 -3.78 6.81 3.51
CA GLY A 80 -3.17 5.48 3.46
C GLY A 80 -3.21 4.78 4.82
N HIS A 81 -3.10 3.46 4.82
CA HIS A 81 -3.02 2.64 6.03
C HIS A 81 -1.88 1.64 5.92
N ILE A 82 -1.08 1.52 6.99
CA ILE A 82 -0.04 0.49 7.10
C ILE A 82 -0.63 -0.75 7.72
N THR A 83 -0.90 -1.75 6.88
CA THR A 83 -1.43 -3.05 7.29
C THR A 83 -0.41 -3.83 8.10
N SER A 84 0.84 -3.87 7.65
CA SER A 84 1.88 -4.66 8.32
C SER A 84 3.28 -4.17 7.99
N LEU A 85 4.15 -4.07 9.01
CA LEU A 85 5.56 -3.72 8.85
C LEU A 85 6.39 -4.66 9.72
N SER A 86 7.36 -5.35 9.12
CA SER A 86 8.30 -6.14 9.90
C SER A 86 9.68 -6.21 9.27
N VAL A 87 10.68 -6.40 10.14
CA VAL A 87 12.07 -6.64 9.76
C VAL A 87 12.59 -7.79 10.61
N MET A 88 13.22 -8.77 9.96
CA MET A 88 13.85 -9.91 10.60
C MET A 88 14.78 -9.45 11.70
N ARG A 89 14.73 -10.11 12.87
CA ARG A 89 15.50 -9.71 14.06
C ARG A 89 16.99 -9.51 13.79
N THR A 90 17.57 -10.35 12.95
CA THR A 90 18.99 -10.30 12.52
C THR A 90 19.34 -9.07 11.67
N HIS A 91 18.35 -8.34 11.16
CA HIS A 91 18.51 -7.20 10.25
C HIS A 91 17.91 -5.90 10.84
N ARG A 92 17.53 -5.90 12.12
CA ARG A 92 17.03 -4.71 12.82
C ARG A 92 18.18 -3.74 13.12
N ARG A 93 17.83 -2.48 13.42
CA ARG A 93 18.78 -1.38 13.70
C ARG A 93 19.69 -1.00 12.53
N LEU A 94 19.33 -1.38 11.31
CA LEU A 94 19.97 -0.97 10.06
C LEU A 94 19.17 0.12 9.30
N GLY A 95 18.16 0.72 9.94
CA GLY A 95 17.29 1.75 9.32
C GLY A 95 16.31 1.22 8.25
N LEU A 96 16.17 -0.10 8.09
CA LEU A 96 15.33 -0.68 7.03
C LEU A 96 13.86 -0.32 7.17
N ALA A 97 13.31 -0.42 8.39
CA ALA A 97 11.91 -0.11 8.65
C ALA A 97 11.58 1.36 8.34
N GLU A 98 12.47 2.28 8.70
CA GLU A 98 12.34 3.69 8.38
C GLU A 98 12.32 3.92 6.87
N LYS A 99 13.28 3.36 6.13
CA LYS A 99 13.37 3.52 4.69
C LYS A 99 12.15 2.93 3.96
N LEU A 100 11.69 1.75 4.37
CA LEU A 100 10.47 1.13 3.84
C LEU A 100 9.25 2.03 4.05
N MET A 101 9.06 2.54 5.26
CA MET A 101 7.96 3.45 5.60
C MET A 101 8.00 4.73 4.77
N ARG A 102 9.18 5.37 4.63
CA ARG A 102 9.31 6.61 3.84
C ARG A 102 8.97 6.40 2.36
N GLN A 103 9.35 5.27 1.78
CA GLN A 103 8.98 4.94 0.39
C GLN A 103 7.46 4.73 0.25
N SER A 104 6.86 3.99 1.16
CA SER A 104 5.41 3.77 1.17
C SER A 104 4.63 5.08 1.34
N GLN A 105 5.03 5.92 2.30
CA GLN A 105 4.44 7.25 2.56
C GLN A 105 4.51 8.17 1.34
N ARG A 106 5.67 8.20 0.68
CA ARG A 106 5.87 8.98 -0.54
C ARG A 106 4.93 8.51 -1.64
N ALA A 107 4.88 7.20 -1.90
CA ALA A 107 3.98 6.62 -2.91
C ALA A 107 2.50 6.88 -2.60
N MET A 108 2.08 6.82 -1.33
CA MET A 108 0.73 7.19 -0.91
C MET A 108 0.40 8.65 -1.26
N ALA A 109 1.32 9.57 -0.96
CA ALA A 109 1.13 10.99 -1.20
C ALA A 109 1.12 11.34 -2.70
N GLU A 110 2.08 10.81 -3.45
CA GLU A 110 2.29 11.12 -4.87
C GLU A 110 1.27 10.43 -5.79
N THR A 111 1.02 9.13 -5.59
CA THR A 111 0.16 8.36 -6.51
C THR A 111 -1.32 8.48 -6.18
N TYR A 112 -1.67 8.62 -4.89
CA TYR A 112 -3.07 8.58 -4.44
C TYR A 112 -3.51 9.85 -3.72
N GLY A 113 -2.66 10.88 -3.65
CA GLY A 113 -3.01 12.15 -3.01
C GLY A 113 -3.30 12.04 -1.51
N ALA A 114 -2.81 10.98 -0.84
CA ALA A 114 -3.10 10.70 0.56
C ALA A 114 -2.81 11.91 1.46
N LYS A 115 -3.77 12.30 2.29
CA LYS A 115 -3.64 13.45 3.22
C LYS A 115 -2.85 13.08 4.47
N TYR A 116 -3.01 11.85 4.92
CA TYR A 116 -2.26 11.29 6.02
C TYR A 116 -2.06 9.79 5.81
N VAL A 117 -1.28 9.18 6.68
CA VAL A 117 -1.16 7.73 6.83
C VAL A 117 -1.53 7.34 8.26
N SER A 118 -2.27 6.25 8.42
CA SER A 118 -2.67 5.69 9.70
C SER A 118 -2.06 4.29 9.92
N LEU A 119 -1.93 3.89 11.18
CA LEU A 119 -1.54 2.54 11.59
C LEU A 119 -1.98 2.24 13.02
N HIS A 120 -1.98 0.95 13.36
CA HIS A 120 -2.20 0.47 14.73
C HIS A 120 -0.91 -0.15 15.28
N VAL A 121 -0.63 0.12 16.56
CA VAL A 121 0.54 -0.44 17.25
C VAL A 121 0.20 -0.83 18.68
N ARG A 122 0.64 -2.03 19.10
CA ARG A 122 0.60 -2.51 20.48
C ARG A 122 1.17 -1.48 21.44
N VAL A 123 0.44 -1.18 22.51
CA VAL A 123 0.87 -0.22 23.55
C VAL A 123 2.17 -0.64 24.23
N SER A 124 2.46 -1.95 24.31
CA SER A 124 3.70 -2.49 24.88
C SER A 124 4.91 -2.46 23.93
N ASN A 125 4.72 -2.22 22.63
CA ASN A 125 5.79 -2.35 21.62
C ASN A 125 6.68 -1.10 21.55
N LYS A 126 7.58 -0.97 22.53
CA LYS A 126 8.51 0.17 22.67
C LYS A 126 9.36 0.44 21.42
N ALA A 127 9.80 -0.60 20.72
CA ALA A 127 10.64 -0.45 19.53
C ALA A 127 9.87 0.15 18.35
N ALA A 128 8.64 -0.31 18.11
CA ALA A 128 7.77 0.24 17.09
C ALA A 128 7.32 1.67 17.44
N LEU A 129 7.00 1.93 18.71
CA LEU A 129 6.65 3.27 19.18
C LEU A 129 7.77 4.29 18.97
N ALA A 130 9.02 3.92 19.26
CA ALA A 130 10.17 4.79 19.00
C ALA A 130 10.36 5.06 17.49
N LEU A 131 10.16 4.05 16.65
CA LEU A 131 10.19 4.23 15.19
C LEU A 131 9.10 5.21 14.72
N TYR A 132 7.84 4.94 15.08
CA TYR A 132 6.71 5.72 14.58
C TYR A 132 6.70 7.14 15.15
N ARG A 133 6.82 7.29 16.47
CA ARG A 133 6.75 8.60 17.13
C ARG A 133 8.02 9.42 16.91
N ASP A 134 9.18 8.86 17.22
CA ASP A 134 10.42 9.64 17.33
C ASP A 134 11.13 9.79 15.98
N THR A 135 11.07 8.78 15.10
CA THR A 135 11.79 8.79 13.82
C THR A 135 10.92 9.26 12.66
N LEU A 136 9.67 8.80 12.62
CA LEU A 136 8.76 9.08 11.50
C LEU A 136 7.78 10.22 11.79
N GLY A 137 7.61 10.65 13.05
CA GLY A 137 6.76 11.79 13.40
C GLY A 137 5.27 11.47 13.44
N PHE A 138 4.89 10.21 13.62
CA PHE A 138 3.50 9.84 13.91
C PHE A 138 3.06 10.37 15.27
N LYS A 139 1.79 10.76 15.35
CA LYS A 139 1.13 11.17 16.58
C LYS A 139 0.05 10.16 16.94
N VAL A 140 -0.18 9.96 18.23
CA VAL A 140 -1.30 9.14 18.72
C VAL A 140 -2.58 9.92 18.48
N ASP A 141 -3.52 9.30 17.77
CA ASP A 141 -4.86 9.82 17.47
C ASP A 141 -5.88 9.31 18.50
N GLY A 142 -5.72 8.05 18.92
CA GLY A 142 -6.60 7.42 19.90
C GLY A 142 -6.04 6.11 20.44
N THR A 143 -6.74 5.53 21.41
CA THR A 143 -6.46 4.19 21.94
C THR A 143 -7.67 3.30 21.69
N GLU A 144 -7.45 2.15 21.06
CA GLU A 144 -8.48 1.15 20.78
C GLU A 144 -8.33 0.01 21.78
N ALA A 145 -9.34 -0.11 22.66
CA ALA A 145 -9.34 -1.11 23.71
C ALA A 145 -9.53 -2.53 23.14
N LYS A 146 -8.73 -3.49 23.59
CA LYS A 146 -8.78 -4.89 23.17
C LYS A 146 -8.76 -5.08 21.65
N TYR A 147 -7.93 -4.29 20.97
CA TYR A 147 -7.81 -4.31 19.52
C TYR A 147 -7.24 -5.64 19.01
N TYR A 148 -6.21 -6.16 19.69
CA TYR A 148 -5.55 -7.41 19.30
C TYR A 148 -6.28 -8.63 19.87
N ALA A 149 -6.12 -9.79 19.22
CA ALA A 149 -6.83 -11.02 19.57
C ALA A 149 -6.51 -11.54 20.98
N ASP A 150 -5.35 -11.20 21.53
CA ASP A 150 -4.95 -11.50 22.91
C ASP A 150 -5.50 -10.49 23.93
N GLY A 151 -6.30 -9.52 23.47
CA GLY A 151 -6.91 -8.48 24.29
C GLY A 151 -6.00 -7.29 24.57
N GLU A 152 -4.80 -7.21 23.98
CA GLU A 152 -3.97 -6.02 24.11
C GLU A 152 -4.59 -4.82 23.39
N ASP A 153 -4.48 -3.64 24.02
CA ASP A 153 -4.88 -2.37 23.44
C ASP A 153 -3.91 -1.94 22.33
N ALA A 154 -4.42 -1.14 21.38
CA ALA A 154 -3.62 -0.52 20.33
C ALA A 154 -3.68 1.01 20.43
N TYR A 155 -2.55 1.67 20.14
CA TYR A 155 -2.58 3.07 19.74
C TYR A 155 -2.91 3.16 18.25
N GLY A 156 -3.98 3.88 17.91
CA GLY A 156 -4.19 4.38 16.57
C GLY A 156 -3.30 5.60 16.35
N MET A 157 -2.38 5.53 15.41
CA MET A 157 -1.42 6.60 15.12
C MET A 157 -1.64 7.17 13.72
N LYS A 158 -1.44 8.48 13.57
CA LYS A 158 -1.57 9.21 12.30
C LYS A 158 -0.36 10.10 12.03
N MET A 159 -0.02 10.27 10.76
CA MET A 159 1.02 11.20 10.27
C MET A 159 0.52 11.93 9.03
N ASN A 160 0.58 13.27 9.04
CA ASN A 160 0.21 14.09 7.89
C ASN A 160 1.24 13.97 6.76
N LEU A 161 0.76 13.87 5.52
CA LEU A 161 1.59 13.70 4.31
C LEU A 161 1.56 14.91 3.36
N ASP A 162 0.90 16.02 3.71
CA ASP A 162 0.75 17.18 2.81
C ASP A 162 2.09 17.79 2.38
N HIS A 163 3.14 17.65 3.22
CA HIS A 163 4.49 18.09 2.90
C HIS A 163 5.21 17.25 1.83
N LEU A 164 4.68 16.06 1.50
CA LEU A 164 5.24 15.14 0.49
C LEU A 164 4.50 15.22 -0.85
N LYS A 165 3.45 16.03 -0.94
CA LYS A 165 2.68 16.15 -2.18
C LYS A 165 3.47 16.96 -3.21
N PRO A 166 3.45 16.54 -4.49
CA PRO A 166 4.01 17.35 -5.56
C PRO A 166 3.29 18.69 -5.57
N LYS A 167 4.05 19.79 -5.60
CA LYS A 167 3.49 21.13 -5.72
C LYS A 167 3.10 21.38 -7.18
N PRO A 168 2.07 22.20 -7.42
CA PRO A 168 1.82 22.71 -8.77
C PRO A 168 3.08 23.44 -9.27
N GLY A 169 3.72 22.93 -10.32
CA GLY A 169 5.00 23.42 -10.87
C GLY A 169 6.23 22.52 -10.65
N ASP A 170 6.11 21.40 -9.93
CA ASP A 170 7.20 20.40 -9.81
C ASP A 170 7.29 19.46 -11.04
N TRP A 171 6.36 19.58 -11.98
CA TRP A 171 6.42 18.91 -13.27
C TRP A 171 7.11 19.88 -14.23
N ASP A 172 8.34 19.55 -14.65
CA ASP A 172 8.99 20.27 -15.74
C ASP A 172 8.20 19.98 -17.02
N ASP A 173 7.36 20.92 -17.43
CA ASP A 173 6.67 20.93 -18.73
C ASP A 173 7.67 20.97 -19.92
N GLU A 174 8.99 20.97 -19.67
CA GLU A 174 10.02 21.00 -20.71
C GLU A 174 10.12 19.70 -21.53
N ASP A 175 9.64 18.57 -21.02
CA ASP A 175 9.62 17.29 -21.75
C ASP A 175 8.39 17.11 -22.67
N PHE A 176 7.43 18.04 -22.63
CA PHE A 176 6.32 18.10 -23.59
C PHE A 176 6.39 19.40 -24.40
N LYS A 177 7.48 19.58 -25.13
CA LYS A 177 7.45 20.46 -26.30
C LYS A 177 6.67 19.71 -27.38
N PRO A 178 5.48 20.18 -27.83
CA PRO A 178 4.98 19.70 -29.09
C PRO A 178 6.07 20.01 -30.12
N GLU A 179 6.65 18.97 -30.74
CA GLU A 179 7.45 19.19 -31.94
C GLU A 179 6.55 19.98 -32.89
N GLU A 180 7.03 21.15 -33.33
CA GLU A 180 6.47 21.79 -34.52
C GLU A 180 6.69 20.82 -35.67
N THR A 181 5.73 19.92 -35.90
CA THR A 181 5.64 19.17 -37.14
C THR A 181 5.42 20.19 -38.23
N SER A 182 6.50 20.46 -38.97
CA SER A 182 6.46 21.08 -40.29
C SER A 182 5.34 20.44 -41.10
N GLY A 183 4.46 21.27 -41.63
CA GLY A 183 3.22 20.83 -42.25
C GLY A 183 3.42 19.76 -43.31
N ASP A 184 2.81 18.62 -43.07
CA ASP A 184 2.21 17.78 -44.10
C ASP A 184 0.74 17.59 -43.73
N ALA A 185 -0.13 17.75 -44.73
CA ALA A 185 -1.56 17.74 -44.57
C ALA A 185 -2.06 16.37 -44.08
N ASP A 186 -2.90 16.39 -43.04
CA ASP A 186 -3.66 15.25 -42.55
C ASP A 186 -4.75 14.89 -43.59
N GLU A 187 -4.48 13.91 -44.45
CA GLU A 187 -5.47 13.23 -45.31
C GLU A 187 -6.15 12.05 -44.58
N GLY A 188 -6.52 12.24 -43.32
CA GLY A 188 -7.35 11.30 -42.57
C GLY A 188 -8.83 11.70 -42.60
N ASP A 189 -9.62 11.12 -43.51
CA ASP A 189 -11.08 11.30 -43.51
C ASP A 189 -11.71 10.78 -42.21
N ALA A 190 -12.74 11.51 -41.74
CA ALA A 190 -13.50 11.17 -40.54
C ALA A 190 -14.30 9.86 -40.70
N VAL A 191 -13.84 8.80 -40.04
CA VAL A 191 -14.60 7.54 -39.93
C VAL A 191 -15.72 7.68 -38.89
N GLY A 192 -16.97 7.78 -39.34
CA GLY A 192 -18.13 7.45 -38.51
C GLY A 192 -19.33 8.40 -38.55
N SER A 193 -19.80 8.81 -39.72
CA SER A 193 -21.11 9.48 -39.86
C SER A 193 -22.22 8.47 -40.21
N LEU A 194 -22.66 7.65 -39.24
CA LEU A 194 -23.90 6.87 -39.37
C LEU A 194 -24.57 6.77 -38.00
N GLY A 195 -25.70 7.45 -37.84
CA GLY A 195 -26.57 7.24 -36.67
C GLY A 195 -27.32 8.45 -36.14
N ASN A 196 -27.66 9.44 -36.96
CA ASN A 196 -28.66 10.44 -36.58
C ASN A 196 -30.06 9.84 -36.81
N ASN A 197 -30.60 9.10 -35.85
CA ASN A 197 -32.02 8.76 -35.78
C ASN A 197 -32.52 8.94 -34.34
N LYS A 198 -33.58 9.76 -34.22
CA LYS A 198 -34.38 9.96 -33.01
C LYS A 198 -35.21 8.70 -32.73
N GLU A 199 -35.53 8.53 -31.45
CA GLU A 199 -36.52 7.61 -30.86
C GLU A 199 -36.06 6.15 -30.60
N GLU A 200 -35.47 5.93 -29.41
CA GLU A 200 -35.90 4.85 -28.51
C GLU A 200 -35.36 5.09 -27.09
N GLN A 201 -36.24 5.25 -26.10
CA GLN A 201 -35.88 5.23 -24.69
C GLN A 201 -35.56 3.79 -24.28
N GLU A 202 -34.30 3.37 -24.37
CA GLU A 202 -33.87 2.11 -23.73
C GLU A 202 -33.69 2.31 -22.22
N LEU A 203 -34.44 1.49 -21.48
CA LEU A 203 -34.45 1.38 -20.02
C LEU A 203 -33.07 0.97 -19.48
N LEU A 204 -32.30 1.94 -18.98
CA LEU A 204 -31.09 1.68 -18.18
C LEU A 204 -31.48 0.92 -16.89
N LYS A 205 -31.25 -0.40 -16.88
CA LYS A 205 -31.46 -1.25 -15.72
C LYS A 205 -30.27 -1.11 -14.76
N LYS A 206 -30.47 -0.45 -13.61
CA LYS A 206 -29.46 -0.41 -12.53
C LYS A 206 -29.23 -1.81 -11.99
N VAL A 207 -28.03 -2.35 -12.18
CA VAL A 207 -27.58 -3.59 -11.54
C VAL A 207 -27.00 -3.21 -10.18
N LYS A 208 -27.50 -3.85 -9.10
CA LYS A 208 -26.91 -3.71 -7.76
C LYS A 208 -25.52 -4.32 -7.78
N VAL A 209 -24.51 -3.48 -7.53
CA VAL A 209 -23.17 -3.96 -7.17
C VAL A 209 -23.30 -4.71 -5.84
N GLY A 210 -22.88 -5.97 -5.83
CA GLY A 210 -22.91 -6.82 -4.64
C GLY A 210 -22.08 -6.23 -3.52
N ARG A 211 -22.48 -6.50 -2.28
CA ARG A 211 -21.79 -6.08 -1.06
C ARG A 211 -20.31 -6.48 -1.14
N GLY A 212 -19.41 -5.52 -1.03
CA GLY A 212 -17.99 -5.81 -0.79
C GLY A 212 -17.88 -6.56 0.53
N LEU A 213 -17.25 -7.74 0.51
CA LEU A 213 -16.92 -8.45 1.73
C LEU A 213 -15.85 -7.64 2.45
N GLY A 214 -16.16 -7.16 3.64
CA GLY A 214 -15.25 -6.36 4.43
C GLY A 214 -13.98 -7.14 4.78
N VAL A 215 -12.89 -6.40 4.95
CA VAL A 215 -11.54 -6.90 5.30
C VAL A 215 -11.53 -7.87 6.49
N GLY A 216 -12.51 -7.78 7.39
CA GLY A 216 -12.63 -8.68 8.55
C GLY A 216 -12.83 -10.17 8.23
N GLU A 217 -13.32 -10.53 7.04
CA GLU A 217 -13.43 -11.92 6.60
C GLU A 217 -12.14 -12.49 5.99
N LEU A 218 -11.14 -11.63 5.74
CA LEU A 218 -9.85 -12.01 5.16
C LEU A 218 -8.77 -12.24 6.23
N VAL A 219 -9.12 -12.05 7.50
CA VAL A 219 -8.26 -12.32 8.66
C VAL A 219 -8.50 -13.75 9.12
N GLU A 220 -7.43 -14.52 9.28
CA GLU A 220 -7.49 -15.90 9.75
C GLU A 220 -7.93 -15.92 11.22
N LYS A 221 -9.11 -16.47 11.50
CA LYS A 221 -9.58 -16.70 12.87
C LYS A 221 -9.05 -18.05 13.33
N ASN A 222 -8.37 -18.02 14.47
CA ASN A 222 -7.83 -19.23 15.08
C ASN A 222 -8.94 -19.88 15.92
N ASP A 223 -9.69 -20.82 15.34
CA ASP A 223 -10.81 -21.51 16.01
C ASP A 223 -10.36 -22.60 17.01
N SER A 224 -9.16 -22.46 17.59
CA SER A 224 -8.61 -23.43 18.57
C SER A 224 -8.97 -23.09 20.02
N ALA A 225 -10.21 -22.70 20.27
CA ALA A 225 -10.75 -22.54 21.63
C ALA A 225 -12.26 -22.85 21.64
N ALA A 226 -12.59 -24.13 21.64
CA ALA A 226 -13.87 -24.67 22.07
C ALA A 226 -13.62 -25.76 23.12
#